data_AF-A0A966LS37-F1
#
_entry.id   AF-A0A966LS37-F1
#
_cell.length_a   1.000
_cell.length_b   1.000
_cell.length_c   1.000
_cell.angle_alpha   90.00
_cell.angle_beta   90.00
_cell.angle_gamma   90.00
#
_symmetry.space_group_name_H-M   'P 1'
#
loop_
_entity.id
_entity.type
_entity.pdbx_description
1 polymer ?
#
loop_
_entity_poly.entity_id
_entity_poly.type
_entity_poly.pdbx_seq_one_letter_code
_entity_poly.pdbx_strand_id
1 'polypeptide(L)'
;MDAQFFYNRGVEKSKTRDYLGAIEDYSKVIEMTSSSERRTITTKHADGSVEHVDVIETSEGNTNAYFNRGCAYLDIRIYEAAIHDFSIVIKYTPEDAEAYFKRATAYYCLNKDEEANDDLETAIKLNPQYSRDMFYGQFGG
;
A
#
# COMPACT_ATOMS: atom_id res chain seq x y z
N MET A 1 0.09 20.58 -12.36
CA MET A 1 -0.46 20.04 -11.09
C MET A 1 0.27 18.74 -10.89
N ASP A 2 0.94 18.61 -9.74
CA ASP A 2 2.01 17.63 -9.58
C ASP A 2 1.59 16.58 -8.54
N ALA A 3 2.14 15.36 -8.65
CA ALA A 3 1.78 14.25 -7.77
C ALA A 3 1.93 14.60 -6.27
N GLN A 4 2.94 15.41 -5.94
CA GLN A 4 3.18 15.90 -4.57
C GLN A 4 2.03 16.75 -4.02
N PHE A 5 1.36 17.53 -4.86
CA PHE A 5 0.22 18.35 -4.41
C PHE A 5 -0.94 17.47 -3.96
N PHE A 6 -1.27 16.45 -4.75
CA PHE A 6 -2.30 15.49 -4.39
C PHE A 6 -1.92 14.69 -3.15
N TYR A 7 -0.66 14.27 -3.03
CA TYR A 7 -0.18 13.57 -1.83
C TYR A 7 -0.40 14.41 -0.56
N ASN A 8 0.08 15.66 -0.56
CA ASN A 8 -0.04 16.55 0.59
C ASN A 8 -1.51 16.82 0.93
N ARG A 9 -2.36 17.03 -0.08
CA ARG A 9 -3.80 17.25 0.13
C ARG A 9 -4.50 16.01 0.68
N GLY A 10 -4.14 14.81 0.21
CA GLY A 10 -4.65 13.55 0.73
C GLY A 10 -4.31 13.36 2.21
N VAL A 11 -3.08 13.71 2.60
CA VAL A 11 -2.65 13.68 4.01
C VAL A 11 -3.48 14.65 4.87
N GLU A 12 -3.69 15.88 4.40
CA GLU A 12 -4.52 16.85 5.14
C GLU A 12 -5.97 16.36 5.29
N LYS A 13 -6.54 15.76 4.23
CA LYS A 13 -7.88 15.19 4.27
C LYS A 13 -7.99 14.01 5.24
N SER A 14 -7.00 13.13 5.27
CA SER A 14 -6.94 12.01 6.24
C SER A 14 -6.93 12.54 7.68
N LYS A 15 -6.16 13.59 7.97
CA LYS A 15 -6.17 14.26 9.29
C LYS A 15 -7.54 14.83 9.64
N THR A 16 -8.27 15.38 8.66
CA THR A 16 -9.65 15.87 8.86
C THR A 16 -10.71 14.76 8.81
N ARG A 17 -10.31 13.48 8.74
CA ARG A 17 -11.17 12.30 8.60
C ARG A 17 -12.00 12.25 7.31
N ASP A 18 -11.62 13.03 6.31
CA ASP A 18 -12.14 12.93 4.95
C ASP A 18 -11.39 11.81 4.21
N TYR A 19 -11.68 10.56 4.61
CA TYR A 19 -10.97 9.39 4.09
C TYR A 19 -11.27 9.15 2.61
N LEU A 20 -12.51 9.39 2.16
CA LEU A 20 -12.87 9.25 0.74
C LEU A 20 -12.12 10.25 -0.12
N GLY A 21 -12.08 11.52 0.29
CA GLY A 21 -11.31 12.54 -0.41
C GLY A 21 -9.81 12.27 -0.38
N ALA A 22 -9.29 11.66 0.69
CA ALA A 22 -7.89 11.24 0.78
C ALA A 22 -7.58 10.09 -0.20
N ILE A 23 -8.45 9.08 -0.28
CA ILE A 23 -8.34 7.95 -1.21
C ILE A 23 -8.29 8.42 -2.66
N GLU A 24 -9.15 9.37 -3.04
CA GLU A 24 -9.13 9.96 -4.38
C GLU A 24 -7.79 10.62 -4.70
N ASP A 25 -7.24 11.36 -3.74
CA ASP A 25 -5.98 12.08 -3.92
C ASP A 25 -4.78 11.14 -3.99
N TYR A 26 -4.72 10.11 -3.14
CA TYR A 26 -3.68 9.08 -3.23
C TYR A 26 -3.79 8.26 -4.52
N SER A 27 -5.00 7.98 -4.99
CA SER A 27 -5.21 7.29 -6.28
C SER A 27 -4.69 8.10 -7.45
N LYS A 28 -4.85 9.43 -7.43
CA LYS A 28 -4.26 10.32 -8.43
C LYS A 28 -2.73 10.31 -8.38
N VAL A 29 -2.13 10.28 -7.19
CA VAL A 29 -0.67 10.13 -7.05
C VAL A 29 -0.22 8.85 -7.73
N ILE A 30 -0.86 7.73 -7.41
CA ILE A 30 -0.53 6.42 -7.98
C ILE A 30 -0.69 6.43 -9.51
N GLU A 31 -1.76 7.01 -10.05
CA GLU A 31 -2.01 7.10 -11.49
C GLU A 31 -0.97 7.98 -12.22
N MET A 32 -0.64 9.14 -11.65
CA MET A 32 0.35 10.06 -12.20
C MET A 32 1.77 9.46 -12.16
N THR A 33 2.11 8.75 -11.09
CA THR A 33 3.42 8.11 -10.98
C THR A 33 3.50 6.87 -11.87
N SER A 34 2.43 6.05 -11.94
CA SER A 34 2.36 4.88 -12.83
C SER A 34 2.39 5.22 -14.32
N SER A 35 1.99 6.44 -14.69
CA SER A 35 2.15 6.94 -16.07
C SER A 35 3.54 7.51 -16.34
N SER A 36 4.20 8.05 -15.31
CA SER A 36 5.57 8.57 -15.39
C SER A 36 6.64 7.46 -15.40
N GLU A 37 6.34 6.33 -14.75
CA GLU A 37 7.24 5.18 -14.58
C GLU A 37 7.03 4.08 -15.64
N ARG A 38 6.06 4.30 -16.54
CA ARG A 38 5.79 3.38 -17.65
C ARG A 38 6.83 3.59 -18.74
N ARG A 39 7.79 2.68 -18.83
CA ARG A 39 8.79 2.65 -19.90
C ARG A 39 8.41 1.54 -20.89
N THR A 40 8.20 1.91 -22.15
CA THR A 40 8.08 0.92 -23.23
C THR A 40 9.47 0.40 -23.57
N ILE A 41 9.73 -0.87 -23.27
CA ILE A 41 10.94 -1.57 -23.69
C ILE A 41 10.66 -2.19 -25.05
N THR A 42 11.50 -1.87 -26.03
CA THR A 42 11.44 -2.47 -27.36
C THR A 42 12.48 -3.59 -27.45
N THR A 43 12.02 -4.84 -27.45
CA THR A 43 12.88 -6.01 -27.64
C THR A 43 12.87 -6.41 -29.10
N LYS A 44 14.05 -6.42 -29.73
CA LYS A 44 14.24 -7.00 -31.07
C LYS A 44 14.65 -8.46 -30.92
N HIS A 45 13.81 -9.36 -31.42
CA HIS A 45 14.08 -10.79 -31.47
C HIS A 45 14.98 -11.12 -32.67
N ALA A 46 15.68 -12.26 -32.59
CA ALA A 46 16.63 -12.69 -33.62
C ALA A 46 15.99 -12.97 -34.99
N ASP A 47 14.67 -13.17 -35.03
CA ASP A 47 13.86 -13.33 -36.24
C ASP A 47 13.46 -11.98 -36.90
N GLY A 48 13.88 -10.85 -36.31
CA GLY A 48 13.55 -9.51 -36.77
C GLY A 48 12.21 -8.97 -36.25
N SER A 49 11.46 -9.74 -35.44
CA SER A 49 10.25 -9.25 -34.78
C SER A 49 10.60 -8.26 -33.67
N VAL A 50 9.72 -7.28 -33.47
CA VAL A 50 9.88 -6.21 -32.50
C VAL A 50 8.71 -6.30 -31.53
N GLU A 51 9.00 -6.55 -30.26
CA GLU A 51 8.02 -6.59 -29.19
C GLU A 51 8.14 -5.33 -28.32
N HIS A 52 7.00 -4.69 -28.06
CA HIS A 52 6.91 -3.53 -27.18
C HIS A 52 6.28 -3.98 -25.87
N VAL A 53 7.05 -3.95 -24.78
CA VAL A 53 6.56 -4.31 -23.44
C VAL A 53 6.55 -3.04 -22.59
N ASP A 54 5.37 -2.66 -22.11
CA ASP A 54 5.25 -1.60 -21.12
C ASP A 54 5.66 -2.13 -19.74
N VAL A 55 6.80 -1.65 -19.23
CA VAL A 55 7.33 -2.02 -17.90
C VAL A 55 7.14 -0.83 -16.96
N ILE A 56 6.72 -1.11 -15.73
CA ILE A 56 6.50 -0.11 -14.69
C ILE A 56 7.67 -0.18 -13.70
N GLU A 57 8.51 0.85 -13.66
CA GLU A 57 9.61 0.99 -12.68
C GLU A 57 9.14 1.83 -11.49
N THR A 58 8.64 1.20 -10.42
CA THR A 58 8.04 1.94 -9.29
C THR A 58 9.05 2.57 -8.33
N SER A 59 8.92 3.87 -8.08
CA SER A 59 9.71 4.67 -7.12
C SER A 59 9.11 4.68 -5.71
N GLU A 60 9.94 5.00 -4.71
CA GLU A 60 9.58 5.11 -3.28
C GLU A 60 8.37 6.01 -2.99
N GLY A 61 8.13 7.04 -3.81
CA GLY A 61 6.97 7.94 -3.66
C GLY A 61 5.63 7.25 -3.92
N ASN A 62 5.61 6.20 -4.73
CA ASN A 62 4.42 5.41 -5.04
C ASN A 62 4.03 4.53 -3.83
N THR A 63 5.02 3.94 -3.17
CA THR A 63 4.85 3.09 -1.99
C THR A 63 4.13 3.84 -0.86
N ASN A 64 4.52 5.08 -0.55
CA ASN A 64 3.87 5.87 0.48
C ASN A 64 2.41 6.22 0.16
N ALA A 65 2.08 6.43 -1.12
CA ALA A 65 0.71 6.67 -1.55
C ALA A 65 -0.17 5.42 -1.38
N TYR A 66 0.34 4.23 -1.72
CA TYR A 66 -0.34 2.96 -1.43
C TYR A 66 -0.54 2.76 0.07
N PHE A 67 0.49 2.98 0.88
CA PHE A 67 0.40 2.83 2.34
C PHE A 67 -0.70 3.72 2.95
N ASN A 68 -0.69 5.01 2.62
CA ASN A 68 -1.67 5.94 3.16
C ASN A 68 -3.09 5.68 2.63
N ARG A 69 -3.23 5.23 1.38
CA ARG A 69 -4.53 4.82 0.83
C ARG A 69 -5.05 3.56 1.51
N GLY A 70 -4.18 2.59 1.79
CA GLY A 70 -4.50 1.40 2.58
C GLY A 70 -4.98 1.75 3.99
N CYS A 71 -4.32 2.69 4.67
CA CYS A 71 -4.78 3.22 5.95
C CYS A 71 -6.16 3.88 5.85
N ALA A 72 -6.40 4.72 4.84
CA ALA A 72 -7.72 5.31 4.62
C ALA A 72 -8.79 4.25 4.35
N TYR A 73 -8.47 3.17 3.61
CA TYR A 73 -9.37 2.04 3.40
C TYR A 73 -9.68 1.27 4.68
N LEU A 74 -8.70 1.07 5.58
CA LEU A 74 -8.94 0.51 6.92
C LEU A 74 -9.95 1.36 7.70
N ASP A 75 -9.77 2.68 7.71
CA ASP A 75 -10.63 3.61 8.45
C ASP A 75 -12.09 3.58 7.96
N ILE A 76 -12.31 3.34 6.67
CA ILE A 76 -13.65 3.17 6.08
C ILE A 76 -14.08 1.70 5.94
N ARG A 77 -13.33 0.77 6.53
CA ARG A 77 -13.64 -0.68 6.60
C ARG A 77 -13.71 -1.40 5.24
N ILE A 78 -13.00 -0.91 4.24
CA ILE A 78 -12.82 -1.61 2.96
C ILE A 78 -11.54 -2.43 3.03
N TYR A 79 -11.61 -3.55 3.75
CA TYR A 79 -10.43 -4.31 4.16
C TYR A 79 -9.71 -4.98 3.00
N GLU A 80 -10.42 -5.47 1.98
CA GLU A 80 -9.80 -6.11 0.81
C GLU A 80 -8.95 -5.14 0.01
N ALA A 81 -9.41 -3.89 -0.15
CA ALA A 81 -8.63 -2.84 -0.82
C ALA A 81 -7.40 -2.44 0.01
N ALA A 82 -7.55 -2.36 1.34
CA ALA A 82 -6.43 -2.13 2.24
C ALA A 82 -5.38 -3.25 2.14
N ILE A 83 -5.80 -4.52 2.14
CA ILE A 83 -4.90 -5.68 1.97
C ILE A 83 -4.13 -5.59 0.66
N HIS A 84 -4.82 -5.27 -0.43
CA HIS A 84 -4.17 -5.11 -1.73
C HIS A 84 -3.09 -4.03 -1.69
N ASP A 85 -3.41 -2.84 -1.17
CA ASP A 85 -2.47 -1.72 -1.10
C ASP A 85 -1.27 -2.02 -0.18
N PHE A 86 -1.49 -2.60 1.00
CA PHE A 86 -0.38 -3.01 1.87
C PHE A 86 0.46 -4.14 1.27
N SER A 87 -0.13 -5.04 0.49
CA SER A 87 0.63 -6.08 -0.22
C SER A 87 1.55 -5.49 -1.28
N ILE A 88 1.13 -4.41 -1.93
CA ILE A 88 1.99 -3.65 -2.82
C ILE A 88 3.14 -3.01 -2.03
N VAL A 89 2.84 -2.38 -0.89
CA VAL A 89 3.88 -1.79 -0.03
C VAL A 89 4.92 -2.83 0.35
N ILE A 90 4.49 -3.96 0.92
CA ILE A 90 5.36 -5.07 1.35
C ILE A 90 6.19 -5.63 0.20
N LYS A 91 5.63 -5.71 -1.02
CA LYS A 91 6.38 -6.18 -2.19
C LYS A 91 7.59 -5.29 -2.51
N TYR A 92 7.49 -3.98 -2.24
CA TYR A 92 8.54 -3.00 -2.57
C TYR A 92 9.41 -2.64 -1.36
N THR A 93 8.83 -2.63 -0.16
CA THR A 93 9.50 -2.39 1.11
C THR A 93 9.25 -3.58 2.04
N PRO A 94 9.90 -4.73 1.80
CA PRO A 94 9.67 -5.96 2.57
C PRO A 94 10.12 -5.87 4.03
N GLU A 95 10.83 -4.80 4.41
CA GLU A 95 11.24 -4.50 5.78
C GLU A 95 10.29 -3.54 6.50
N ASP A 96 9.21 -3.10 5.84
CA ASP A 96 8.21 -2.22 6.44
C ASP A 96 7.30 -3.00 7.40
N ALA A 97 7.72 -3.04 8.66
CA ALA A 97 6.98 -3.68 9.74
C ALA A 97 5.56 -3.11 9.93
N GLU A 98 5.36 -1.81 9.66
CA GLU A 98 4.05 -1.18 9.83
C GLU A 98 3.08 -1.67 8.76
N ALA A 99 3.53 -1.84 7.50
CA ALA A 99 2.71 -2.38 6.43
C ALA A 99 2.20 -3.79 6.75
N TYR A 100 3.06 -4.67 7.29
CA TYR A 100 2.63 -6.00 7.76
C TYR A 100 1.61 -5.88 8.91
N PHE A 101 1.87 -5.03 9.90
CA PHE A 101 0.96 -4.85 11.03
C PHE A 101 -0.42 -4.36 10.58
N LYS A 102 -0.49 -3.38 9.67
CA LYS A 102 -1.75 -2.86 9.12
C LYS A 102 -2.47 -3.88 8.24
N ARG A 103 -1.73 -4.69 7.46
CA ARG A 103 -2.33 -5.78 6.68
C ARG A 103 -2.88 -6.89 7.57
N ALA A 104 -2.19 -7.23 8.66
CA ALA A 104 -2.69 -8.13 9.69
C ALA A 104 -4.00 -7.62 10.30
N THR A 105 -4.10 -6.32 10.60
CA THR A 105 -5.35 -5.69 11.07
C THR A 105 -6.49 -5.89 10.06
N ALA A 106 -6.22 -5.68 8.77
CA ALA A 106 -7.22 -5.87 7.72
C ALA A 106 -7.65 -7.34 7.58
N TYR A 107 -6.71 -8.28 7.63
CA TYR A 107 -7.01 -9.72 7.61
C TYR A 107 -7.85 -10.15 8.81
N TYR A 108 -7.49 -9.69 10.02
CA TYR A 108 -8.25 -9.99 11.22
C TYR A 108 -9.69 -9.45 11.15
N CYS A 109 -9.89 -8.23 10.64
CA CYS A 109 -11.24 -7.70 10.41
C CYS A 109 -12.08 -8.50 9.39
N LEU A 110 -11.43 -9.28 8.52
CA LEU A 110 -12.09 -10.22 7.61
C LEU A 110 -12.23 -11.65 8.16
N ASN A 111 -11.89 -11.88 9.44
CA ASN A 111 -11.83 -13.20 10.08
C ASN A 111 -10.84 -14.16 9.39
N LYS A 112 -9.75 -13.61 8.83
CA LYS A 112 -8.64 -14.35 8.24
C LYS A 112 -7.50 -14.44 9.25
N ASP A 113 -7.74 -15.21 10.31
CA ASP A 113 -6.89 -15.22 11.50
C ASP A 113 -5.50 -15.82 11.23
N GLU A 114 -5.39 -16.80 10.32
CA GLU A 114 -4.12 -17.40 9.94
C GLU A 114 -3.23 -16.35 9.24
N GLU A 115 -3.74 -15.70 8.20
CA GLU A 115 -3.01 -14.66 7.47
C GLU A 115 -2.68 -13.45 8.36
N ALA A 116 -3.58 -13.09 9.28
CA ALA A 116 -3.32 -12.03 10.25
C ALA A 116 -2.17 -12.39 11.20
N ASN A 117 -2.11 -13.63 11.68
CA ASN A 117 -1.04 -14.09 12.56
C ASN A 117 0.31 -14.13 11.85
N ASP A 118 0.35 -14.61 10.61
CA ASP A 118 1.59 -14.66 9.81
C ASP A 118 2.18 -13.27 9.57
N ASP A 119 1.33 -12.30 9.21
CA ASP A 119 1.75 -10.91 9.03
C ASP A 119 2.16 -10.28 10.36
N LEU A 120 1.42 -10.52 11.44
CA LEU A 120 1.76 -10.00 12.78
C LEU A 120 3.10 -10.55 13.28
N GLU A 121 3.37 -11.84 13.07
CA GLU A 121 4.68 -12.42 13.40
C GLU A 121 5.81 -11.77 12.62
N THR A 122 5.58 -11.48 11.34
CA THR A 122 6.56 -10.79 10.49
C THR A 122 6.79 -9.36 10.97
N ALA A 123 5.71 -8.62 11.29
CA ALA A 123 5.80 -7.27 11.86
C ALA A 123 6.62 -7.23 13.16
N ILE A 124 6.38 -8.18 14.08
CA ILE A 124 7.10 -8.29 15.36
C ILE A 124 8.58 -8.63 15.13
N LYS A 125 8.89 -9.52 14.18
CA LYS A 125 10.28 -9.88 13.83
C LYS A 125 11.04 -8.67 13.27
N LEU A 126 10.40 -7.86 12.44
CA LEU A 126 11.00 -6.68 11.81
C LEU A 126 11.13 -5.50 12.79
N ASN A 127 10.10 -5.26 13.60
CA ASN A 127 10.11 -4.22 14.62
C ASN A 127 9.58 -4.75 15.97
N PRO A 128 10.47 -5.05 16.93
CA PRO A 128 10.11 -5.56 18.25
C PRO A 128 9.25 -4.63 19.12
N GLN A 129 8.95 -3.40 18.66
CA GLN A 129 7.98 -2.52 19.32
C GLN A 129 6.54 -3.00 19.13
N TYR A 130 6.27 -3.73 18.03
CA TYR A 130 4.98 -4.40 17.88
C TYR A 130 4.92 -5.63 18.79
N SER A 131 3.73 -5.90 19.30
CA SER A 131 3.46 -7.07 20.13
C SER A 131 2.06 -7.59 19.86
N ARG A 132 1.83 -8.86 20.19
CA ARG A 132 0.48 -9.44 20.12
C ARG A 132 -0.50 -8.71 21.03
N ASP A 133 -0.04 -8.25 22.20
CA ASP A 133 -0.85 -7.47 23.14
C ASP A 133 -1.30 -6.13 22.52
N MET A 134 -0.37 -5.37 21.94
CA MET A 134 -0.68 -4.14 21.19
C MET A 134 -1.64 -4.41 20.01
N PHE A 135 -1.49 -5.54 19.32
CA PHE A 135 -2.35 -5.91 18.22
C PHE A 135 -3.79 -6.18 18.70
N TYR A 136 -3.97 -7.15 19.60
CA TYR A 136 -5.29 -7.55 20.08
C TYR A 136 -5.97 -6.47 20.93
N GLY A 137 -5.19 -5.59 21.58
CA GLY A 137 -5.71 -4.43 22.31
C GLY A 137 -6.47 -3.43 21.43
N GLN A 138 -6.31 -3.45 20.10
CA GLN A 138 -7.12 -2.65 19.17
C GLN A 138 -8.57 -3.16 19.03
N PHE A 139 -8.82 -4.41 19.41
CA PHE A 139 -10.10 -5.08 19.26
C PHE A 139 -10.75 -5.43 20.60
N GLY A 140 -9.99 -5.41 21.69
CA GLY A 140 -10.48 -5.63 23.05
C GLY A 140 -11.17 -4.38 23.61
N GLY A 141 -12.43 -4.55 24.06
CA GLY A 141 -13.20 -3.60 24.86
C GLY A 141 -13.52 -4.19 26.22
#